data_AF-A0A536VDQ9-F1
#
_entry.id   AF-A0A536VDQ9-F1
#
_cell.length_a   1.000
_cell.length_b   1.000
_cell.length_c   1.000
_cell.angle_alpha   90.00
_cell.angle_beta   90.00
_cell.angle_gamma   90.00
#
_symmetry.space_group_name_H-M   'P 1'
#
loop_
_entity.id
_entity.type
_entity.pdbx_description
1 polymer ?
#
loop_
_entity_poly.entity_id
_entity_poly.type
_entity_poly.pdbx_seq_one_letter_code
_entity_poly.pdbx_strand_id
1 'polypeptide(L)'
;MLLTPPQSTLLWEQIVDADGRTLLNPHGAAALAAEAWMLVHAWGASGESWRAWRRDDRETDDPSLFAAWAERYGAELRGAGMLDVAQLADTLAALAPRVAPLSRATILAGFVEFTPQQERLFTALSNEGATLLRLDTLPPVSAKVRRATAISPQAELIAALTWARGVLVDAPGARVGIVVEDLAARRDELIALAEDILCPSSIVPAASSSARPFEVSLGRSLGTIPLVVAALDLIELASLFARCGFGVGSTCSD
;
A
#
# COMPACT_ATOMS: atom_id res chain seq x y z
N MET A 1 15.85 -5.48 14.75
CA MET A 1 15.93 -5.24 13.28
C MET A 1 14.51 -5.13 12.75
N LEU A 2 14.18 -4.19 11.84
CA LEU A 2 12.83 -4.05 11.29
C LEU A 2 12.69 -4.87 10.01
N LEU A 3 11.65 -5.70 9.93
CA LEU A 3 11.33 -6.47 8.73
C LEU A 3 10.82 -5.57 7.61
N THR A 4 11.27 -5.86 6.40
CA THR A 4 10.69 -5.29 5.18
C THR A 4 9.37 -5.99 4.83
N PRO A 5 8.45 -5.35 4.09
CA PRO A 5 7.17 -5.96 3.72
C PRO A 5 7.29 -7.34 3.01
N PRO A 6 8.26 -7.57 2.10
CA PRO A 6 8.46 -8.89 1.52
C PRO A 6 8.88 -9.95 2.55
N GLN A 7 9.71 -9.57 3.53
CA GLN A 7 10.17 -10.50 4.56
C GLN A 7 9.04 -10.88 5.54
N SER A 8 8.19 -9.93 5.93
CA SER A 8 7.00 -10.24 6.73
C SER A 8 6.03 -11.14 5.98
N THR A 9 5.82 -10.88 4.68
CA THR A 9 4.96 -11.71 3.82
C THR A 9 5.45 -13.15 3.78
N LEU A 10 6.75 -13.36 3.50
CA LEU A 10 7.34 -14.69 3.47
C LEU A 10 7.21 -15.42 4.81
N LEU A 11 7.41 -14.71 5.93
CA LEU A 11 7.28 -15.32 7.25
C LEU A 11 5.83 -15.75 7.55
N TRP A 12 4.84 -14.96 7.15
CA TRP A 12 3.43 -15.34 7.25
C TRP A 12 3.11 -16.57 6.40
N GLU A 13 3.58 -16.62 5.15
CA GLU A 13 3.40 -17.79 4.27
C GLU A 13 4.01 -19.04 4.89
N GLN A 14 5.24 -18.97 5.40
CA GLN A 14 5.90 -20.09 6.08
C GLN A 14 5.12 -20.59 7.30
N ILE A 15 4.50 -19.70 8.06
CA ILE A 15 3.69 -20.05 9.23
C ILE A 15 2.41 -20.76 8.82
N VAL A 16 1.72 -20.26 7.79
CA VAL A 16 0.49 -20.86 7.27
C VAL A 16 0.78 -22.22 6.64
N ASP A 17 1.85 -22.33 5.84
CA ASP A 17 2.27 -23.60 5.24
C ASP A 17 2.64 -24.64 6.30
N ALA A 18 3.33 -24.22 7.37
CA ALA A 18 3.71 -25.10 8.47
C ALA A 18 2.54 -25.54 9.36
N ASP A 19 1.35 -24.95 9.22
CA ASP A 19 0.14 -25.41 9.92
C ASP A 19 -0.40 -26.72 9.31
N GLY A 20 -0.04 -27.02 8.04
CA GLY A 20 -0.34 -28.29 7.37
C GLY A 20 -1.81 -28.52 7.04
N ARG A 21 -2.68 -27.51 7.22
CA ARG A 21 -4.10 -27.58 6.86
C ARG A 21 -4.30 -27.45 5.36
N THR A 22 -5.31 -28.14 4.85
CA THR A 22 -5.74 -28.00 3.44
C THR A 22 -6.55 -26.73 3.28
N LEU A 23 -5.88 -25.62 2.93
CA LEU A 23 -6.51 -24.35 2.60
C LEU A 23 -6.75 -24.24 1.08
N LEU A 24 -7.84 -23.57 0.69
CA LEU A 24 -8.13 -23.28 -0.73
C LEU A 24 -7.07 -22.35 -1.35
N ASN A 25 -6.58 -21.39 -0.57
CA ASN A 25 -5.54 -20.44 -0.99
C ASN A 25 -4.63 -20.08 0.19
N PRO A 26 -3.53 -20.83 0.42
CA PRO A 26 -2.59 -20.56 1.51
C PRO A 26 -1.98 -19.15 1.46
N HIS A 27 -1.56 -18.69 0.27
CA HIS A 27 -1.01 -17.35 0.08
C HIS A 27 -2.03 -16.24 0.42
N GLY A 28 -3.28 -16.41 -0.02
CA GLY A 28 -4.37 -15.49 0.33
C GLY A 28 -4.66 -15.46 1.83
N ALA A 29 -4.64 -16.62 2.49
CA ALA A 29 -4.82 -16.72 3.94
C ALA A 29 -3.67 -16.04 4.71
N ALA A 30 -2.42 -16.21 4.26
CA ALA A 30 -1.26 -15.53 4.84
C ALA A 30 -1.36 -14.00 4.68
N ALA A 31 -1.79 -13.51 3.51
CA ALA A 31 -2.02 -12.09 3.28
C ALA A 31 -3.12 -11.51 4.18
N LEU A 32 -4.25 -12.22 4.32
CA LEU A 32 -5.34 -11.83 5.22
C LEU A 32 -4.90 -11.84 6.69
N ALA A 33 -4.08 -12.82 7.10
CA ALA A 33 -3.53 -12.86 8.45
C ALA A 33 -2.58 -11.68 8.72
N ALA A 34 -1.73 -11.33 7.75
CA ALA A 34 -0.86 -10.16 7.85
C ALA A 34 -1.66 -8.85 7.94
N GLU A 35 -2.75 -8.73 7.18
CA GLU A 35 -3.66 -7.57 7.24
C GLU A 35 -4.38 -7.50 8.59
N ALA A 36 -4.95 -8.61 9.05
CA ALA A 36 -5.59 -8.69 10.36
C ALA A 36 -4.62 -8.32 11.50
N TRP A 37 -3.37 -8.76 11.41
CA TRP A 37 -2.32 -8.39 12.36
C TRP A 37 -2.06 -6.87 12.38
N MET A 38 -1.96 -6.23 11.22
CA MET A 38 -1.84 -4.77 11.10
C MET A 38 -3.05 -4.06 11.73
N LEU A 39 -4.27 -4.51 11.42
CA LEU A 39 -5.50 -3.90 11.93
C LEU A 39 -5.63 -4.04 13.45
N VAL A 40 -5.32 -5.22 13.98
CA VAL A 40 -5.34 -5.50 15.42
C VAL A 40 -4.34 -4.62 16.17
N HIS A 41 -3.15 -4.41 15.62
CA HIS A 41 -2.18 -3.49 16.24
C HIS A 41 -2.61 -2.02 16.17
N ALA A 42 -3.13 -1.60 15.02
CA ALA A 42 -3.59 -0.23 14.80
C ALA A 42 -4.80 0.13 15.68
N TRP A 43 -5.77 -0.77 15.83
CA TRP A 43 -7.09 -0.49 16.42
C TRP A 43 -7.43 -1.29 17.68
N GLY A 44 -6.80 -2.43 17.93
CA GLY A 44 -7.24 -3.43 18.91
C GLY A 44 -6.98 -3.14 20.39
N ALA A 45 -6.62 -1.91 20.77
CA ALA A 45 -6.27 -1.57 22.16
C ALA A 45 -7.48 -1.31 23.08
N SER A 46 -8.69 -1.20 22.53
CA SER A 46 -9.92 -0.87 23.28
C SER A 46 -10.84 -2.07 23.53
N GLY A 47 -10.45 -3.29 23.13
CA GLY A 47 -11.26 -4.51 23.23
C GLY A 47 -10.55 -5.69 23.88
N GLU A 48 -11.18 -6.86 23.82
CA GLU A 48 -10.53 -8.11 24.18
C GLU A 48 -9.30 -8.33 23.29
N SER A 49 -8.17 -8.68 23.91
CA SER A 49 -6.95 -9.04 23.19
C SER A 49 -7.27 -10.11 22.16
N TRP A 50 -6.75 -9.99 20.94
CA TRP A 50 -6.87 -11.00 19.88
C TRP A 50 -6.47 -12.41 20.33
N ARG A 51 -5.64 -12.52 21.38
CA ARG A 51 -5.29 -13.78 22.05
C ARG A 51 -6.50 -14.51 22.65
N ALA A 52 -7.51 -13.77 23.11
CA ALA A 52 -8.75 -14.31 23.66
C ALA A 52 -9.65 -14.94 22.59
N TRP A 53 -9.40 -14.66 21.30
CA TRP A 53 -10.12 -15.32 20.20
C TRP A 53 -9.74 -16.79 20.06
N ARG A 54 -8.65 -17.24 20.70
CA ARG A 54 -8.24 -18.64 20.71
C ARG A 54 -9.22 -19.46 21.53
N ARG A 55 -9.90 -20.41 20.88
CA ARG A 55 -10.78 -21.39 21.53
C ARG A 55 -10.13 -22.78 21.53
N ASP A 56 -10.44 -23.59 22.55
CA ASP A 56 -9.92 -24.96 22.70
C ASP A 56 -10.54 -25.95 21.71
N ASP A 57 -11.75 -25.66 21.21
CA ASP A 57 -12.36 -26.42 20.13
C ASP A 57 -11.64 -26.11 18.82
N ARG A 58 -10.95 -27.11 18.28
CA ARG A 58 -10.17 -27.05 17.04
C ARG A 58 -11.03 -26.96 15.77
N GLU A 59 -12.31 -26.58 15.89
CA GLU A 59 -13.21 -26.32 14.77
C GLU A 59 -13.00 -24.90 14.22
N THR A 60 -12.43 -24.87 13.01
CA THR A 60 -12.76 -24.05 11.83
C THR A 60 -13.27 -22.60 11.97
N ASP A 61 -12.95 -21.87 13.03
CA ASP A 61 -13.25 -20.43 13.10
C ASP A 61 -12.00 -19.60 12.72
N ASP A 62 -12.13 -18.78 11.67
CA ASP A 62 -11.03 -17.97 11.11
C ASP A 62 -10.32 -17.10 12.17
N PRO A 63 -11.00 -16.45 13.14
CA PRO A 63 -10.36 -15.70 14.22
C PRO A 63 -9.49 -16.56 15.15
N SER A 64 -9.89 -17.81 15.42
CA SER A 64 -9.09 -18.74 16.23
C SER A 64 -7.82 -19.18 15.48
N LEU A 65 -7.93 -19.43 14.17
CA LEU A 65 -6.79 -19.74 13.30
C LEU A 65 -5.81 -18.56 13.23
N PHE A 66 -6.34 -17.36 12.97
CA PHE A 66 -5.55 -16.13 13.00
C PHE A 66 -4.82 -15.96 14.32
N ALA A 67 -5.50 -16.11 15.47
CA ALA A 67 -4.86 -15.98 16.78
C ALA A 67 -3.72 -17.00 16.98
N ALA A 68 -3.88 -18.24 16.52
CA ALA A 68 -2.83 -19.24 16.58
C ALA A 68 -1.60 -18.87 15.71
N TRP A 69 -1.84 -18.46 14.46
CA TRP A 69 -0.76 -18.02 13.56
C TRP A 69 -0.08 -16.74 14.04
N ALA A 70 -0.85 -15.78 14.56
CA ALA A 70 -0.35 -14.54 15.12
C ALA A 70 0.54 -14.75 16.36
N GLU A 71 0.21 -15.72 17.23
CA GLU A 71 1.11 -16.08 18.33
C GLU A 71 2.43 -16.67 17.83
N ARG A 72 2.36 -17.54 16.82
CA ARG A 72 3.57 -18.12 16.22
C ARG A 72 4.43 -17.04 15.57
N TYR A 73 3.81 -16.16 14.79
CA TYR A 73 4.47 -15.03 14.14
C TYR A 73 5.16 -14.12 15.17
N GLY A 74 4.42 -13.72 16.22
CA GLY A 74 4.99 -12.93 17.31
C GLY A 74 6.12 -13.65 18.06
N ALA A 75 6.05 -14.98 18.22
CA ALA A 75 7.12 -15.76 18.85
C ALA A 75 8.39 -15.82 18.00
N GLU A 76 8.26 -16.03 16.68
CA GLU A 76 9.38 -16.00 15.73
C GLU A 76 10.07 -14.62 15.74
N LEU A 77 9.29 -13.53 15.69
CA LEU A 77 9.83 -12.17 15.79
C LEU A 77 10.62 -11.95 17.08
N ARG A 78 10.05 -12.35 18.23
CA ARG A 78 10.72 -12.22 19.54
C ARG A 78 11.99 -13.06 19.60
N GLY A 79 11.95 -14.30 19.12
CA GLY A 79 13.09 -15.22 19.09
C GLY A 79 14.26 -14.68 18.25
N ALA A 80 13.94 -13.99 17.15
CA ALA A 80 14.93 -13.39 16.26
C ALA A 80 15.33 -11.94 16.62
N GLY A 81 14.74 -11.33 17.66
CA GLY A 81 14.97 -9.91 17.98
C GLY A 81 14.52 -8.97 16.86
N MET A 82 13.51 -9.39 16.10
CA MET A 82 12.94 -8.67 14.98
C MET A 82 11.67 -7.94 15.38
N LEU A 83 11.38 -6.85 14.67
CA LEU A 83 10.14 -6.09 14.76
C LEU A 83 9.56 -6.03 13.36
N ASP A 84 8.24 -5.96 13.28
CA ASP A 84 7.55 -5.63 12.04
C ASP A 84 6.95 -4.23 12.11
N VAL A 85 6.38 -3.79 11.00
CA VAL A 85 5.83 -2.43 10.91
C VAL A 85 4.58 -2.26 11.79
N ALA A 86 3.81 -3.34 12.01
CA ALA A 86 2.61 -3.34 12.84
C ALA A 86 2.93 -2.95 14.30
N GLN A 87 4.07 -3.39 14.83
CA GLN A 87 4.48 -3.14 16.22
C GLN A 87 5.28 -1.85 16.40
N LEU A 88 5.63 -1.15 15.31
CA LEU A 88 6.59 -0.05 15.35
C LEU A 88 6.10 1.13 16.20
N ALA A 89 4.84 1.55 16.03
CA ALA A 89 4.31 2.69 16.76
C ALA A 89 4.23 2.43 18.28
N ASP A 90 3.79 1.24 18.70
CA ASP A 90 3.78 0.87 20.12
C ASP A 90 5.21 0.76 20.68
N THR A 91 6.16 0.23 19.90
CA THR A 91 7.57 0.16 20.30
C THR A 91 8.17 1.56 20.48
N LEU A 92 7.89 2.48 19.56
CA LEU A 92 8.33 3.87 19.66
C LEU A 92 7.67 4.60 20.84
N ALA A 93 6.41 4.30 21.14
CA ALA A 93 5.71 4.86 22.30
C ALA A 93 6.40 4.43 23.61
N ALA A 94 6.80 3.16 23.72
CA ALA A 94 7.57 2.66 24.87
C ALA A 94 8.97 3.29 24.98
N LEU A 95 9.54 3.74 23.86
CA LEU A 95 10.82 4.44 23.79
C LEU A 95 10.68 5.97 23.79
N ALA A 96 9.49 6.51 24.08
CA ALA A 96 9.22 7.95 24.02
C ALA A 96 10.25 8.82 24.75
N PRO A 97 10.75 8.49 25.97
CA PRO A 97 11.77 9.31 26.64
C PRO A 97 13.07 9.48 25.85
N ARG A 98 13.39 8.52 24.96
CA ARG A 98 14.57 8.55 24.09
C ARG A 98 14.29 9.23 22.75
N VAL A 99 13.05 9.21 22.30
CA VAL A 99 12.63 9.70 20.97
C VAL A 99 12.19 11.15 21.03
N ALA A 100 11.44 11.56 22.06
CA ALA A 100 10.91 12.91 22.19
C ALA A 100 12.00 14.00 22.19
N PRO A 101 13.16 13.85 22.84
CA PRO A 101 14.23 14.86 22.78
C PRO A 101 14.84 15.03 21.38
N LEU A 102 14.72 14.02 20.51
CA LEU A 102 15.19 14.08 19.12
C LEU A 102 14.16 14.74 18.19
N SER A 103 12.91 14.85 18.65
CA SER A 103 11.83 15.40 17.85
C SER A 103 11.89 16.92 17.81
N ARG A 104 11.82 17.47 16.60
CA ARG A 104 11.49 18.89 16.41
C ARG A 104 9.98 19.06 16.51
N ALA A 105 9.54 20.31 16.59
CA ALA A 105 8.13 20.64 16.40
C ALA A 105 7.62 19.98 15.11
N THR A 106 6.64 19.08 15.27
CA THR A 106 6.13 18.23 14.20
C THR A 106 4.66 18.54 13.97
N ILE A 107 4.30 18.79 12.70
CA ILE A 107 2.93 19.11 12.29
C ILE A 107 2.33 17.87 11.64
N LEU A 108 1.20 17.41 12.18
CA LEU A 108 0.40 16.32 11.64
C LEU A 108 -0.70 16.94 10.77
N ALA A 109 -0.56 16.83 9.45
CA ALA A 109 -1.47 17.44 8.47
C ALA A 109 -1.93 16.42 7.42
N GLY A 110 -3.19 16.52 7.00
CA GLY A 110 -3.75 15.67 5.94
C GLY A 110 -4.30 14.31 6.40
N PHE A 111 -4.45 14.11 7.71
CA PHE A 111 -5.05 12.90 8.27
C PHE A 111 -6.55 13.10 8.47
N VAL A 112 -7.36 12.11 8.09
CA VAL A 112 -8.81 12.11 8.33
C VAL A 112 -9.10 11.65 9.76
N GLU A 113 -8.47 10.56 10.17
CA GLU A 113 -8.56 9.99 11.51
C GLU A 113 -7.21 9.37 11.87
N PHE A 114 -6.87 9.40 13.16
CA PHE A 114 -5.73 8.69 13.69
C PHE A 114 -6.18 7.39 14.35
N THR A 115 -5.43 6.33 14.08
CA THR A 115 -5.65 5.04 14.75
C THR A 115 -5.36 5.16 16.25
N PRO A 116 -6.01 4.36 17.12
CA PRO A 116 -5.69 4.31 18.55
C PRO A 116 -4.21 4.08 18.85
N GLN A 117 -3.50 3.32 17.99
CA GLN A 117 -2.06 3.10 18.12
C GLN A 117 -1.24 4.38 17.90
N GLN A 118 -1.57 5.15 16.86
CA GLN A 118 -0.93 6.44 16.61
C GLN A 118 -1.21 7.42 17.75
N GLU A 119 -2.44 7.45 18.27
CA GLU A 119 -2.81 8.29 19.42
C GLU A 119 -1.98 7.97 20.66
N ARG A 120 -1.73 6.68 20.95
CA ARG A 120 -0.84 6.28 22.05
C ARG A 120 0.58 6.79 21.84
N LEU A 121 1.11 6.67 20.62
CA LEU A 121 2.44 7.18 20.30
C LEU A 121 2.54 8.70 20.48
N PHE A 122 1.58 9.45 19.93
CA PHE A 122 1.57 10.91 20.05
C PHE A 122 1.41 11.36 21.50
N THR A 123 0.58 10.66 22.27
CA THR A 123 0.41 10.92 23.71
C THR A 123 1.71 10.66 24.46
N ALA A 124 2.36 9.51 24.22
CA ALA A 124 3.63 9.18 24.86
C ALA A 124 4.72 10.20 24.53
N LEU A 125 4.84 10.62 23.27
CA LEU A 125 5.81 11.64 22.86
C LEU A 125 5.50 13.02 23.50
N SER A 126 4.23 13.42 23.52
CA SER A 126 3.81 14.71 24.10
C SER A 126 4.09 14.76 25.61
N ASN A 127 3.86 13.66 26.32
CA ASN A 127 4.16 13.55 27.76
C ASN A 127 5.64 13.71 28.06
N GLU A 128 6.52 13.33 27.13
CA GLU A 128 7.97 13.49 27.20
C GLU A 128 8.46 14.84 26.64
N GLY A 129 7.53 15.78 26.37
CA GLY A 129 7.83 17.15 25.97
C GLY A 129 7.95 17.39 24.45
N ALA A 130 7.62 16.40 23.61
CA ALA A 130 7.57 16.61 22.16
C ALA A 130 6.45 17.61 21.79
N THR A 131 6.74 18.53 20.88
CA THR A 131 5.74 19.47 20.35
C THR A 131 5.06 18.87 19.12
N LEU A 132 3.83 18.38 19.28
CA LEU A 132 3.00 17.84 18.21
C LEU A 132 1.82 18.77 17.94
N LEU A 133 1.74 19.31 16.73
CA LEU A 133 0.66 20.20 16.29
C LEU A 133 -0.22 19.46 15.30
N ARG A 134 -1.52 19.36 15.59
CA ARG A 134 -2.51 18.80 14.66
C ARG A 134 -3.08 19.92 13.82
N LEU A 135 -2.97 19.78 12.50
CA LEU A 135 -3.64 20.65 11.57
C LEU A 135 -4.94 19.97 11.14
N ASP A 136 -6.04 20.44 11.71
CA ASP A 136 -7.38 20.00 11.32
C ASP A 136 -7.64 20.28 9.84
N THR A 137 -8.64 19.59 9.28
CA THR A 137 -9.12 19.85 7.92
C THR A 137 -9.36 21.35 7.72
N LEU A 138 -8.88 21.86 6.58
CA LEU A 138 -9.03 23.26 6.21
C LEU A 138 -10.50 23.68 6.36
N PRO A 139 -10.76 24.92 6.86
CA PRO A 139 -12.12 25.40 7.03
C PRO A 139 -12.89 25.34 5.70
N PRO A 140 -14.21 25.13 5.74
CA PRO A 140 -15.01 25.11 4.53
C PRO A 140 -14.82 26.41 3.75
N VAL A 141 -14.28 26.29 2.55
CA VAL A 141 -14.08 27.43 1.65
C VAL A 141 -15.33 27.61 0.80
N SER A 142 -15.76 28.85 0.60
CA SER A 142 -16.82 29.15 -0.37
C SER A 142 -16.36 28.73 -1.76
N ALA A 143 -16.95 27.65 -2.28
CA ALA A 143 -16.59 27.04 -3.54
C ALA A 143 -17.75 27.13 -4.54
N LYS A 144 -17.41 27.39 -5.81
CA LYS A 144 -18.38 27.28 -6.90
C LYS A 144 -18.48 25.81 -7.30
N VAL A 145 -19.47 25.11 -6.77
CA VAL A 145 -19.72 23.69 -7.07
C VAL A 145 -20.59 23.56 -8.31
N ARG A 146 -20.20 22.67 -9.23
CA ARG A 146 -20.99 22.29 -10.40
C ARG A 146 -21.01 20.77 -10.52
N ARG A 147 -22.14 20.22 -10.97
CA ARG A 147 -22.29 18.81 -11.30
C ARG A 147 -22.61 18.69 -12.79
N ALA A 148 -21.88 17.80 -13.46
CA ALA A 148 -22.15 17.40 -14.83
C ALA A 148 -22.52 15.91 -14.87
N THR A 149 -23.09 15.47 -15.98
CA THR A 149 -23.35 14.05 -16.25
C THR A 149 -22.79 13.72 -17.62
N ALA A 150 -22.30 12.49 -17.78
CA ALA A 150 -21.78 11.97 -19.02
C ALA A 150 -22.44 10.62 -19.33
N ILE A 151 -22.49 10.29 -20.62
CA ILE A 151 -23.16 9.08 -21.13
C ILE A 151 -22.33 7.80 -20.92
N SER A 152 -21.03 7.95 -20.64
CA SER A 152 -20.11 6.84 -20.38
C SER A 152 -18.93 7.32 -19.52
N PRO A 153 -18.19 6.41 -18.86
CA PRO A 153 -16.98 6.76 -18.12
C PRO A 153 -15.91 7.45 -19.00
N GLN A 154 -15.78 7.02 -20.26
CA GLN A 154 -14.87 7.67 -21.20
C GLN A 154 -15.31 9.11 -21.53
N ALA A 155 -16.62 9.32 -21.76
CA ALA A 155 -17.15 10.66 -22.02
C ALA A 155 -16.99 11.58 -20.79
N GLU A 156 -17.04 11.03 -19.58
CA GLU A 156 -16.75 11.76 -18.34
C GLU A 156 -15.30 12.26 -18.31
N LEU A 157 -14.33 11.39 -18.65
CA LEU A 157 -12.92 11.78 -18.72
C LEU A 157 -12.67 12.87 -19.77
N ILE A 158 -13.25 12.72 -20.97
CA ILE A 158 -13.14 13.73 -22.04
C ILE A 158 -13.70 15.08 -21.57
N ALA A 159 -14.87 15.07 -20.92
CA ALA A 159 -15.49 16.29 -20.39
C ALA A 159 -14.62 16.95 -19.31
N ALA A 160 -14.05 16.16 -18.39
CA ALA A 160 -13.17 16.66 -17.34
C ALA A 160 -11.87 17.27 -17.92
N LEU A 161 -11.23 16.61 -18.88
CA LEU A 161 -10.02 17.11 -19.54
C LEU A 161 -10.30 18.37 -20.38
N THR A 162 -11.43 18.40 -21.09
CA THR A 162 -11.85 19.57 -21.87
C THR A 162 -12.14 20.77 -20.96
N TRP A 163 -12.80 20.53 -19.83
CA TRP A 163 -13.00 21.55 -18.81
C TRP A 163 -11.67 22.07 -18.25
N ALA A 164 -10.74 21.18 -17.91
CA ALA A 164 -9.42 21.56 -17.41
C ALA A 164 -8.66 22.42 -18.42
N ARG A 165 -8.71 22.06 -19.71
CA ARG A 165 -8.15 22.87 -20.79
C ARG A 165 -8.76 24.27 -20.82
N GLY A 166 -10.09 24.38 -20.75
CA GLY A 166 -10.78 25.68 -20.75
C GLY A 166 -10.29 26.57 -19.61
N VAL A 167 -10.18 26.03 -18.39
CA VAL A 167 -9.66 26.75 -17.21
C VAL A 167 -8.23 27.24 -17.44
N LEU A 168 -7.36 26.39 -18.02
CA LEU A 168 -5.95 26.73 -18.27
C LEU A 168 -5.78 27.75 -19.41
N VAL A 169 -6.66 27.72 -20.42
CA VAL A 169 -6.66 28.72 -21.49
C VAL A 169 -7.10 30.09 -20.96
N ASP A 170 -8.15 30.12 -20.13
CA ASP A 170 -8.66 31.36 -19.53
C ASP A 170 -7.69 31.91 -18.46
N ALA A 171 -6.98 31.03 -17.75
CA ALA A 171 -6.04 31.38 -16.70
C ALA A 171 -4.79 30.47 -16.74
N PRO A 172 -3.72 30.87 -17.46
CA PRO A 172 -2.51 30.05 -17.62
C PRO A 172 -1.75 29.70 -16.33
N GLY A 173 -1.99 30.44 -15.23
CA GLY A 173 -1.41 30.15 -13.91
C GLY A 173 -2.28 29.26 -13.02
N ALA A 174 -3.45 28.83 -13.48
CA ALA A 174 -4.35 27.99 -12.70
C ALA A 174 -3.76 26.59 -12.48
N ARG A 175 -4.05 25.98 -11.33
CA ARG A 175 -3.71 24.59 -11.03
C ARG A 175 -4.99 23.78 -11.00
N VAL A 176 -5.07 22.76 -11.83
CA VAL A 176 -6.23 21.88 -11.94
C VAL A 176 -5.85 20.48 -11.48
N GLY A 177 -6.60 19.92 -10.54
CA GLY A 177 -6.51 18.52 -10.13
C GLY A 177 -7.72 17.75 -10.65
N ILE A 178 -7.50 16.60 -11.27
CA ILE A 178 -8.54 15.65 -11.68
C ILE A 178 -8.34 14.38 -10.84
N VAL A 179 -9.37 13.99 -10.10
CA VAL A 179 -9.36 12.77 -9.29
C VAL A 179 -10.20 11.71 -9.99
N VAL A 180 -9.62 10.52 -10.17
CA VAL A 180 -10.23 9.38 -10.85
C VAL A 180 -10.22 8.21 -9.87
N GLU A 181 -11.39 7.64 -9.57
CA GLU A 181 -11.56 6.58 -8.56
C GLU A 181 -10.67 5.36 -8.84
N ASP A 182 -10.85 4.71 -9.99
CA ASP A 182 -9.94 3.66 -10.48
C ASP A 182 -8.95 4.22 -11.51
N LEU A 183 -7.95 4.96 -11.03
CA LEU A 183 -6.89 5.50 -11.88
C LEU A 183 -5.97 4.39 -12.41
N ALA A 184 -5.78 3.29 -11.67
CA ALA A 184 -4.90 2.21 -12.06
C ALA A 184 -5.40 1.49 -13.32
N ALA A 185 -6.67 1.13 -13.37
CA ALA A 185 -7.24 0.47 -14.54
C ALA A 185 -7.39 1.40 -15.76
N ARG A 186 -7.60 2.70 -15.54
CA ARG A 186 -7.90 3.69 -16.60
C ARG A 186 -6.71 4.56 -16.99
N ARG A 187 -5.52 4.25 -16.47
CA ARG A 187 -4.33 5.10 -16.61
C ARG A 187 -3.98 5.38 -18.07
N ASP A 188 -3.90 4.32 -18.88
CA ASP A 188 -3.41 4.44 -20.25
C ASP A 188 -4.42 5.16 -21.15
N GLU A 189 -5.72 4.90 -20.95
CA GLU A 189 -6.81 5.64 -21.59
C GLU A 189 -6.76 7.13 -21.21
N LEU A 190 -6.63 7.43 -19.92
CA LEU A 190 -6.56 8.80 -19.43
C LEU A 190 -5.36 9.55 -20.03
N ILE A 191 -4.19 8.92 -20.08
CA ILE A 191 -2.98 9.53 -20.64
C ILE A 191 -3.15 9.80 -22.13
N ALA A 192 -3.68 8.85 -22.90
CA ALA A 192 -3.93 9.02 -24.33
C ALA A 192 -4.89 10.19 -24.58
N LEU A 193 -6.01 10.26 -23.85
CA LEU A 193 -6.97 11.35 -23.95
C LEU A 193 -6.39 12.70 -23.48
N ALA A 194 -5.58 12.70 -22.43
CA ALA A 194 -4.93 13.91 -21.93
C ALA A 194 -3.89 14.45 -22.91
N GLU A 195 -3.12 13.58 -23.57
CA GLU A 195 -2.21 13.98 -24.64
C GLU A 195 -2.95 14.62 -25.81
N ASP A 196 -4.04 13.98 -26.29
CA ASP A 196 -4.85 14.50 -27.40
C ASP A 196 -5.49 15.86 -27.07
N ILE A 197 -6.08 15.98 -25.87
CA ILE A 197 -6.86 17.17 -25.49
C ILE A 197 -5.96 18.32 -25.01
N LEU A 198 -4.95 18.03 -24.19
CA LEU A 198 -4.12 19.05 -23.52
C LEU A 198 -2.83 19.39 -24.29
N CYS A 199 -2.39 18.55 -25.23
CA CYS A 199 -1.15 18.79 -26.00
C CYS A 199 -1.41 18.95 -27.51
N PRO A 200 -2.33 19.82 -27.97
CA PRO A 200 -2.64 19.92 -29.39
C PRO A 200 -1.45 20.36 -30.26
N SER A 201 -0.46 21.04 -29.68
CA SER A 201 0.76 21.49 -30.35
C SER A 201 1.80 20.40 -30.59
N SER A 202 1.72 19.24 -29.91
CA SER A 202 2.66 18.13 -30.12
C SER A 202 2.40 17.37 -31.42
N ILE A 203 1.27 17.61 -32.07
CA ILE A 203 0.85 17.02 -33.35
C ILE A 203 1.57 17.69 -34.54
N VAL A 204 2.17 18.87 -34.33
CA VAL A 204 2.88 19.61 -35.40
C VAL A 204 4.31 19.08 -35.55
N PRO A 205 4.73 18.55 -36.71
CA PRO A 205 6.04 17.92 -36.91
C PRO A 205 7.26 18.84 -36.65
N ALA A 206 7.06 20.15 -36.57
CA ALA A 206 8.09 21.16 -36.38
C ALA A 206 8.20 21.69 -34.93
N ALA A 207 7.35 21.24 -34.01
CA ALA A 207 7.41 21.64 -32.62
C ALA A 207 8.46 20.80 -31.87
N SER A 208 9.41 21.45 -31.19
CA SER A 208 10.31 20.79 -30.23
C SER A 208 9.46 20.08 -29.17
N SER A 209 9.77 18.81 -28.88
CA SER A 209 9.12 18.01 -27.83
C SER A 209 9.04 18.79 -26.52
N SER A 210 7.91 19.44 -26.25
CA SER A 210 7.67 20.14 -24.99
C SER A 210 7.39 19.12 -23.89
N ALA A 211 7.87 19.39 -22.68
CA ALA A 211 7.49 18.61 -21.50
C ALA A 211 5.95 18.59 -21.38
N ARG A 212 5.40 17.44 -20.95
CA ARG A 212 3.94 17.28 -20.78
C ARG A 212 3.44 18.30 -19.76
N PRO A 213 2.29 18.97 -20.02
CA PRO A 213 1.75 19.99 -19.12
C PRO A 213 1.01 19.41 -17.91
N PHE A 214 1.06 18.09 -17.71
CA PHE A 214 0.37 17.38 -16.63
C PHE A 214 1.24 16.27 -16.03
N GLU A 215 0.95 15.94 -14.77
CA GLU A 215 1.55 14.83 -14.03
C GLU A 215 0.45 13.85 -13.58
N VAL A 216 0.78 12.57 -13.52
CA VAL A 216 -0.11 11.52 -13.00
C VAL A 216 0.53 10.93 -11.74
N SER A 217 -0.14 11.09 -10.60
CA SER A 217 0.40 10.67 -9.30
C SER A 217 0.67 9.17 -9.18
N LEU A 218 0.03 8.35 -10.03
CA LEU A 218 0.27 6.90 -10.09
C LEU A 218 1.37 6.56 -11.10
N GLY A 219 2.48 6.04 -10.58
CA GLY A 219 3.57 5.48 -11.38
C GLY A 219 3.11 4.31 -12.26
N ARG A 220 3.93 3.95 -13.25
CA ARG A 220 3.69 2.73 -14.04
C ARG A 220 3.98 1.50 -13.19
N SER A 221 3.17 0.46 -13.33
CA SER A 221 3.48 -0.83 -12.73
C SER A 221 4.83 -1.32 -13.24
N LEU A 222 5.70 -1.76 -12.33
CA LEU A 222 7.07 -2.18 -12.64
C LEU A 222 7.07 -3.35 -13.65
N GLY A 223 6.09 -4.26 -13.53
CA GLY A 223 5.89 -5.39 -14.44
C GLY A 223 5.45 -5.01 -15.86
N THR A 224 5.22 -3.73 -16.15
CA THR A 224 4.96 -3.24 -17.52
C THR A 224 6.19 -2.62 -18.18
N ILE A 225 7.31 -2.55 -17.46
CA ILE A 225 8.58 -2.04 -17.98
C ILE A 225 9.28 -3.18 -18.73
N PRO A 226 9.61 -3.02 -20.03
CA PRO A 226 10.17 -4.10 -20.85
C PRO A 226 11.39 -4.80 -20.25
N LEU A 227 12.27 -4.03 -19.57
CA LEU A 227 13.43 -4.57 -18.89
C LEU A 227 13.07 -5.51 -17.74
N VAL A 228 12.02 -5.17 -16.98
CA VAL A 228 11.55 -5.95 -15.83
C VAL A 228 10.82 -7.19 -16.32
N VAL A 229 10.00 -7.06 -17.36
CA VAL A 229 9.36 -8.20 -18.03
C VAL A 229 10.43 -9.20 -18.50
N ALA A 230 11.44 -8.73 -19.23
CA ALA A 230 12.52 -9.60 -19.70
C ALA A 230 13.26 -10.31 -18.55
N ALA A 231 13.48 -9.62 -17.42
CA ALA A 231 14.10 -10.23 -16.25
C ALA A 231 13.21 -11.31 -15.61
N LEU A 232 11.90 -11.06 -15.50
CA LEU A 232 10.93 -12.03 -14.97
C LEU A 232 10.82 -13.25 -15.89
N ASP A 233 10.76 -13.05 -17.21
CA ASP A 233 10.72 -14.12 -18.20
C ASP A 233 11.96 -15.04 -18.09
N LEU A 234 13.15 -14.45 -17.88
CA LEU A 234 14.39 -15.20 -17.69
C LEU A 234 14.38 -16.02 -16.39
N ILE A 235 13.83 -15.46 -15.30
CA ILE A 235 13.69 -16.18 -14.02
C ILE A 235 12.70 -17.33 -14.16
N GLU A 236 11.56 -17.11 -14.82
CA GLU A 236 10.57 -18.15 -15.07
C GLU A 236 11.18 -19.30 -15.87
N LEU A 237 11.85 -18.97 -16.98
CA LEU A 237 12.56 -19.93 -17.83
C LEU A 237 13.59 -20.74 -17.02
N ALA A 238 14.42 -20.08 -16.22
CA ALA A 238 15.40 -20.74 -15.37
C ALA A 238 14.74 -21.65 -14.31
N SER A 239 13.61 -21.23 -13.74
CA SER A 239 12.88 -22.03 -12.75
C SER A 239 12.23 -23.29 -13.35
N LEU A 240 11.83 -23.23 -14.63
CA LEU A 240 11.31 -24.39 -15.36
C LEU A 240 12.43 -25.40 -15.63
N PHE A 241 13.62 -24.93 -16.01
CA PHE A 241 14.80 -25.78 -16.18
C PHE A 241 15.26 -26.42 -14.86
N ALA A 242 15.22 -25.68 -13.75
CA ALA A 242 15.55 -26.22 -12.43
C ALA A 242 14.57 -27.33 -11.99
N ARG A 243 13.28 -27.20 -12.33
CA ARG A 243 12.25 -28.22 -12.05
C ARG A 243 12.37 -29.46 -12.93
N CYS A 244 12.83 -29.32 -14.17
CA CYS A 244 13.05 -30.44 -15.08
C CYS A 244 14.43 -31.12 -14.92
N GLY A 245 15.39 -30.45 -14.28
CA GLY A 245 16.80 -30.85 -14.24
C GLY A 245 17.22 -31.83 -13.13
N PHE A 246 16.32 -32.32 -12.27
CA PHE A 246 16.63 -33.28 -11.20
C PHE A 246 16.09 -34.69 -11.49
N GLY A 247 16.12 -35.11 -12.76
CA GLY A 247 15.52 -36.37 -13.21
C GLY A 247 16.34 -37.17 -14.22
N VAL A 248 17.69 -37.12 -14.22
CA VAL A 248 18.50 -38.12 -14.94
C VAL A 248 19.81 -38.36 -14.21
N GLY A 249 19.97 -39.54 -13.59
CA GLY A 249 21.27 -39.96 -13.07
C GLY A 249 21.32 -41.05 -12.01
N SER A 250 20.40 -42.02 -11.96
CA SER A 250 20.68 -43.29 -11.27
C SER A 250 20.50 -44.50 -12.20
N THR A 251 21.63 -45.15 -12.43
CA THR A 251 21.83 -46.59 -12.66
C THR A 251 21.18 -47.23 -13.90
N CYS A 252 22.03 -47.51 -14.90
CA CYS A 252 22.00 -48.78 -15.61
C CYS A 252 23.41 -49.41 -15.54
N SER A 253 23.58 -50.29 -14.56
CA SER A 253 24.50 -51.42 -14.63
C SER A 253 23.62 -52.66 -14.58
N ASP A 254 23.52 -53.35 -15.71
CA ASP A 254 23.77 -54.80 -15.89
C ASP A 254 23.42 -55.20 -17.32
#